data_AF-A0A417YXX4-F1
#
_entry.id   AF-A0A417YXX4-F1
#
_cell.length_a   1.000
_cell.length_b   1.000
_cell.length_c   1.000
_cell.angle_alpha   90.00
_cell.angle_beta   90.00
_cell.angle_gamma   90.00
#
_symmetry.space_group_name_H-M   'P 1'
#
loop_
_entity.id
_entity.type
_entity.pdbx_description
1 polymer ?
#
loop_
_entity_poly.entity_id
_entity_poly.type
_entity_poly.pdbx_seq_one_letter_code
_entity_poly.pdbx_strand_id
1 'polypeptide(L)'
;MKRNLFIICILFLLFGCSDQSKENDPGKKGALETQSEMVTKAESAKKPEDLRDLNYKEISSLTFEMMNLAMRIQDQEIDVNSDEAKLVISKLYPKVKEKFETARDTVVPKLDKRTPKNSYYIQFVNEFWRLANNMKQAIEHGEFTWG
;
A
#
# COMPACT_ATOMS: atom_id res chain seq x y z
N MET A 1 13.53 -16.97 19.44
CA MET A 1 12.87 -16.01 20.37
C MET A 1 13.30 -14.54 20.24
N LYS A 2 14.41 -14.19 19.55
CA LYS A 2 14.83 -12.77 19.38
C LYS A 2 14.09 -11.98 18.28
N ARG A 3 13.45 -12.66 17.31
CA ARG A 3 12.75 -12.02 16.17
C ARG A 3 11.38 -11.42 16.53
N ASN A 4 10.67 -12.01 17.50
CA ASN A 4 9.34 -11.54 17.89
C ASN A 4 9.38 -10.23 18.69
N LEU A 5 10.54 -9.86 19.25
CA LEU A 5 10.71 -8.61 19.99
C LEU A 5 10.75 -7.38 19.06
N PHE A 6 11.21 -7.56 17.81
CA PHE A 6 11.33 -6.45 16.84
C PHE A 6 9.98 -5.95 16.34
N ILE A 7 9.01 -6.87 16.18
CA ILE A 7 7.68 -6.56 15.66
C ILE A 7 6.85 -5.78 16.70
N ILE A 8 7.04 -6.09 17.99
CA ILE A 8 6.39 -5.38 19.10
C ILE A 8 6.89 -3.94 19.20
N CYS A 9 8.18 -3.68 18.96
CA CYS A 9 8.73 -2.33 19.01
C CYS A 9 8.21 -1.40 17.89
N ILE A 10 7.86 -1.95 16.72
CA ILE A 10 7.31 -1.16 15.61
C ILE A 10 5.86 -0.76 15.89
N LEU A 11 5.09 -1.61 16.58
CA LEU A 11 3.70 -1.35 16.97
C LEU A 11 3.58 -0.20 17.99
N PHE A 12 4.55 -0.02 18.88
CA PHE A 12 4.52 1.06 19.88
C PHE A 12 4.85 2.45 19.30
N LEU A 13 5.47 2.55 18.13
CA LEU A 13 5.77 3.85 17.49
C LEU A 13 4.55 4.47 16.78
N LEU A 14 3.43 3.75 16.65
CA LEU A 14 2.22 4.22 15.97
C LEU A 14 1.20 4.90 16.90
N PHE A 15 1.44 4.96 18.22
CA PHE A 15 0.54 5.60 19.20
C PHE A 15 1.02 6.99 19.70
N GLY A 16 1.96 7.63 19.00
CA GLY A 16 2.47 8.95 19.37
C GLY A 16 1.70 10.12 18.76
N CYS A 17 0.87 10.76 19.59
CA CYS A 17 0.39 12.15 19.55
C CYS A 17 -0.72 12.52 18.53
N SER A 18 -1.97 12.32 18.97
CA SER A 18 -3.13 13.12 18.53
C SER A 18 -3.09 14.50 19.18
N ASP A 19 -3.27 15.55 18.38
CA ASP A 19 -3.84 16.82 18.84
C ASP A 19 -4.79 17.41 17.76
N GLN A 20 -5.84 18.07 18.23
CA GLN A 20 -7.08 18.47 17.52
C GLN A 20 -6.92 19.59 16.48
N SER A 21 -7.85 19.69 15.50
CA SER A 21 -8.74 20.87 15.34
C SER A 21 -9.49 20.97 13.99
N LYS A 22 -10.84 20.85 14.09
CA LYS A 22 -11.95 21.63 13.48
C LYS A 22 -12.18 21.75 11.95
N GLU A 23 -13.33 21.19 11.54
CA GLU A 23 -14.56 21.84 11.02
C GLU A 23 -14.51 22.79 9.80
N ASN A 24 -15.12 22.39 8.67
CA ASN A 24 -16.38 22.93 8.11
C ASN A 24 -16.66 22.44 6.67
N ASP A 25 -17.95 22.28 6.35
CA ASP A 25 -18.59 21.93 5.06
C ASP A 25 -19.73 22.98 4.83
N PRO A 26 -20.53 23.04 3.74
CA PRO A 26 -20.39 22.61 2.33
C PRO A 26 -20.73 23.74 1.31
N GLY A 27 -20.51 23.52 0.01
CA GLY A 27 -21.37 24.17 -1.00
C GLY A 27 -20.90 24.19 -2.46
N LYS A 28 -21.68 23.50 -3.30
CA LYS A 28 -22.34 23.96 -4.55
C LYS A 28 -22.05 23.12 -5.81
N LYS A 29 -23.16 22.59 -6.36
CA LYS A 29 -23.31 21.83 -7.61
C LYS A 29 -23.00 22.68 -8.86
N GLY A 30 -22.41 22.08 -9.89
CA GLY A 30 -22.52 22.56 -11.27
C GLY A 30 -21.51 21.96 -12.26
N ALA A 31 -22.05 21.33 -13.32
CA ALA A 31 -21.43 21.07 -14.62
C ALA A 31 -20.34 19.98 -14.73
N LEU A 32 -20.87 18.78 -14.93
CA LEU A 32 -20.30 17.56 -15.50
C LEU A 32 -19.73 17.80 -16.91
N GLU A 33 -18.44 18.20 -17.05
CA GLU A 33 -17.68 18.00 -18.31
C GLU A 33 -16.15 18.25 -18.20
N THR A 34 -15.57 18.47 -17.02
CA THR A 34 -14.12 18.76 -16.88
C THR A 34 -13.46 17.98 -15.75
N GLN A 35 -13.94 16.79 -15.40
CA GLN A 35 -13.35 16.04 -14.27
C GLN A 35 -12.11 15.22 -14.67
N SER A 36 -11.98 14.78 -15.92
CA SER A 36 -10.86 13.91 -16.31
C SER A 36 -9.54 14.67 -16.50
N GLU A 37 -9.57 15.90 -17.02
CA GLU A 37 -8.37 16.76 -17.15
C GLU A 37 -8.02 17.52 -15.85
N MET A 38 -9.00 17.86 -15.01
CA MET A 38 -8.71 18.54 -13.74
C MET A 38 -8.07 17.62 -12.70
N VAL A 39 -8.37 16.31 -12.71
CA VAL A 39 -7.77 15.34 -11.77
C VAL A 39 -6.28 15.13 -12.06
N THR A 40 -5.88 15.05 -13.33
CA THR A 40 -4.47 14.94 -13.73
C THR A 40 -3.68 16.23 -13.46
N LYS A 41 -4.31 17.40 -13.60
CA LYS A 41 -3.67 18.70 -13.32
C LYS A 41 -3.55 18.98 -11.82
N ALA A 42 -4.50 18.53 -11.01
CA ALA A 42 -4.46 18.69 -9.55
C ALA A 42 -3.36 17.85 -8.87
N GLU A 43 -3.05 16.66 -9.39
CA GLU A 43 -1.91 15.86 -8.91
C GLU A 43 -0.56 16.46 -9.29
N SER A 44 -0.47 17.15 -10.42
CA SER A 44 0.77 17.82 -10.87
C SER A 44 1.19 19.01 -9.99
N ALA A 45 0.27 19.54 -9.16
CA ALA A 45 0.50 20.70 -8.30
C ALA A 45 0.94 20.34 -6.86
N LYS A 46 0.81 19.08 -6.45
CA LYS A 46 1.21 18.63 -5.10
C LYS A 46 2.71 18.38 -5.04
N LYS A 47 3.32 18.70 -3.89
CA LYS A 47 4.74 18.36 -3.68
C LYS A 47 4.90 16.84 -3.68
N PRO A 48 6.03 16.30 -4.19
CA PRO A 48 6.29 14.86 -4.19
C PRO A 48 6.09 14.21 -2.81
N GLU A 49 6.41 14.92 -1.72
CA GLU A 49 6.24 14.48 -0.34
C GLU A 49 4.78 14.32 0.08
N ASP A 50 3.88 15.17 -0.41
CA ASP A 50 2.44 15.08 -0.14
C ASP A 50 1.84 13.88 -0.87
N LEU A 51 2.26 13.67 -2.12
CA LEU A 51 1.86 12.50 -2.91
C LEU A 51 2.38 11.21 -2.27
N ARG A 52 3.61 11.21 -1.76
CA ARG A 52 4.17 10.10 -0.98
C ARG A 52 3.33 9.79 0.24
N ASP A 53 2.95 10.79 1.03
CA ASP A 53 2.22 10.56 2.29
C ASP A 53 0.79 10.04 2.03
N LEU A 54 0.12 10.55 0.98
CA LEU A 54 -1.16 10.01 0.52
C LEU A 54 -1.02 8.55 0.06
N ASN A 55 -0.05 8.30 -0.81
CA ASN A 55 0.19 6.97 -1.36
C ASN A 55 0.64 5.97 -0.27
N TYR A 56 1.45 6.40 0.69
CA TYR A 56 1.87 5.56 1.83
C TYR A 56 0.67 5.04 2.62
N LYS A 57 -0.35 5.87 2.87
CA LYS A 57 -1.56 5.45 3.58
C LYS A 57 -2.32 4.36 2.81
N GLU A 58 -2.54 4.56 1.52
CA GLU A 58 -3.25 3.62 0.67
C GLU A 58 -2.49 2.30 0.52
N ILE A 59 -1.19 2.39 0.23
CA ILE A 59 -0.32 1.23 0.13
C ILE A 59 -0.29 0.47 1.45
N SER A 60 -0.12 1.16 2.58
CA SER A 60 -0.07 0.49 3.89
C SER A 60 -1.33 -0.32 4.19
N SER A 61 -2.51 0.21 3.82
CA SER A 61 -3.77 -0.54 3.97
C SER A 61 -3.76 -1.84 3.16
N LEU A 62 -3.38 -1.76 1.88
CA LEU A 62 -3.28 -2.92 1.00
C LEU A 62 -2.20 -3.90 1.49
N THR A 63 -1.14 -3.37 2.11
CA THR A 63 -0.11 -4.18 2.77
C THR A 63 -0.67 -5.01 3.91
N PHE A 64 -1.47 -4.41 4.78
CA PHE A 64 -2.13 -5.14 5.85
C PHE A 64 -3.08 -6.22 5.33
N GLU A 65 -3.85 -5.93 4.29
CA GLU A 65 -4.77 -6.92 3.69
C GLU A 65 -4.01 -8.14 3.12
N MET A 66 -2.91 -7.91 2.41
CA MET A 66 -2.08 -8.98 1.86
C MET A 66 -1.36 -9.77 2.97
N MET A 67 -0.85 -9.08 4.00
CA MET A 67 -0.24 -9.75 5.16
C MET A 67 -1.25 -10.60 5.92
N ASN A 68 -2.50 -10.13 6.04
CA ASN A 68 -3.57 -10.90 6.67
C ASN A 68 -3.85 -12.18 5.88
N LEU A 69 -3.93 -12.12 4.54
CA LEU A 69 -4.05 -13.33 3.72
C LEU A 69 -2.86 -14.27 3.93
N ALA A 70 -1.63 -13.75 3.91
CA ALA A 70 -0.43 -14.53 4.13
C ALA A 70 -0.42 -15.21 5.50
N MET A 71 -0.86 -14.52 6.55
CA MET A 71 -1.01 -15.08 7.90
C MET A 71 -2.04 -16.21 7.93
N ARG A 72 -3.23 -15.99 7.37
CA ARG A 72 -4.27 -17.04 7.31
C ARG A 72 -3.79 -18.29 6.57
N ILE A 73 -2.98 -18.14 5.52
CA ILE A 73 -2.34 -19.26 4.82
C ILE A 73 -1.29 -19.93 5.71
N GLN A 74 -0.42 -19.16 6.36
CA GLN A 74 0.63 -19.66 7.25
C GLN A 74 0.06 -20.42 8.44
N ASP A 75 -1.02 -19.92 9.02
CA ASP A 75 -1.74 -20.51 10.16
C ASP A 75 -2.66 -21.66 9.74
N GLN A 76 -2.63 -22.04 8.45
CA GLN A 76 -3.42 -23.13 7.86
C GLN A 76 -4.94 -22.95 7.98
N GLU A 77 -5.40 -21.71 8.21
CA GLU A 77 -6.82 -21.36 8.17
C GLU A 77 -7.38 -21.46 6.74
N ILE A 78 -6.53 -21.20 5.74
CA ILE A 78 -6.84 -21.33 4.32
C ILE A 78 -5.70 -22.07 3.62
N ASP A 79 -6.03 -23.02 2.74
CA ASP A 79 -5.05 -23.63 1.85
C ASP A 79 -4.64 -22.64 0.75
N VAL A 80 -3.34 -22.49 0.50
CA VAL A 80 -2.77 -21.60 -0.53
C VAL A 80 -3.34 -21.85 -1.93
N ASN A 81 -3.71 -23.11 -2.24
CA ASN A 81 -4.26 -23.52 -3.54
C ASN A 81 -5.79 -23.50 -3.59
N SER A 82 -6.45 -23.14 -2.49
CA SER A 82 -7.91 -23.12 -2.39
C SER A 82 -8.55 -22.07 -3.31
N ASP A 83 -9.80 -22.32 -3.67
CA ASP A 83 -10.61 -21.34 -4.40
C ASP A 83 -10.85 -20.07 -3.58
N GLU A 84 -10.85 -20.16 -2.24
CA GLU A 84 -10.91 -18.98 -1.36
C GLU A 84 -9.66 -18.11 -1.54
N ALA A 85 -8.46 -18.68 -1.45
CA ALA A 85 -7.21 -17.94 -1.64
C ALA A 85 -7.15 -17.29 -3.03
N LYS A 86 -7.53 -18.03 -4.08
CA LYS A 86 -7.61 -17.53 -5.47
C LYS A 86 -8.62 -16.39 -5.61
N LEU A 87 -9.78 -16.51 -4.98
CA LEU A 87 -10.79 -15.46 -5.01
C LEU A 87 -10.30 -14.19 -4.29
N VAL A 88 -9.68 -14.31 -3.12
CA VAL A 88 -9.15 -13.17 -2.38
C VAL A 88 -8.05 -12.48 -3.18
N ILE A 89 -7.07 -13.23 -3.70
CA ILE A 89 -5.96 -12.63 -4.46
C ILE A 89 -6.46 -11.98 -5.76
N SER A 90 -7.44 -12.56 -6.45
CA SER A 90 -8.03 -11.98 -7.68
C SER A 90 -8.67 -10.61 -7.45
N LYS A 91 -9.18 -10.34 -6.24
CA LYS A 91 -9.80 -9.06 -5.86
C LYS A 91 -8.78 -8.07 -5.32
N LEU A 92 -7.80 -8.55 -4.55
CA LEU A 92 -6.85 -7.72 -3.84
C LEU A 92 -5.68 -7.29 -4.73
N TYR A 93 -5.13 -8.21 -5.53
CA TYR A 93 -3.94 -7.95 -6.33
C TYR A 93 -4.09 -6.84 -7.37
N PRO A 94 -5.23 -6.66 -8.09
CA PRO A 94 -5.39 -5.55 -9.03
C PRO A 94 -5.23 -4.18 -8.35
N LYS A 95 -5.77 -4.02 -7.13
CA LYS A 95 -5.66 -2.79 -6.35
C LYS A 95 -4.22 -2.54 -5.89
N VAL A 96 -3.54 -3.60 -5.44
CA VAL A 96 -2.12 -3.58 -5.11
C VAL A 96 -1.32 -3.12 -6.33
N LYS A 97 -1.50 -3.79 -7.48
CA LYS A 97 -0.80 -3.45 -8.72
C LYS A 97 -0.95 -1.98 -9.09
N GLU A 98 -2.18 -1.48 -9.18
CA GLU A 98 -2.44 -0.09 -9.56
C GLU A 98 -1.72 0.92 -8.64
N LYS A 99 -1.84 0.74 -7.32
CA LYS A 99 -1.27 1.67 -6.34
C LYS A 99 0.26 1.61 -6.27
N PHE A 100 0.83 0.42 -6.43
CA PHE A 100 2.28 0.23 -6.44
C PHE A 100 2.92 0.71 -7.74
N GLU A 101 2.30 0.46 -8.90
CA GLU A 101 2.75 1.00 -10.18
C GLU A 101 2.70 2.54 -10.16
N THR A 102 1.62 3.12 -9.64
CA THR A 102 1.52 4.57 -9.44
C THR A 102 2.64 5.10 -8.54
N ALA A 103 2.90 4.45 -7.41
CA ALA A 103 3.99 4.84 -6.51
C ALA A 103 5.36 4.79 -7.21
N ARG A 104 5.65 3.67 -7.87
CA ARG A 104 6.93 3.42 -8.55
C ARG A 104 7.17 4.37 -9.72
N ASP A 105 6.15 4.63 -10.52
CA ASP A 105 6.29 5.34 -11.80
C ASP A 105 6.10 6.84 -11.64
N THR A 106 5.30 7.27 -10.65
CA THR A 106 4.92 8.70 -10.49
C THR A 106 5.55 9.35 -9.27
N VAL A 107 5.61 8.65 -8.13
CA VAL A 107 6.03 9.25 -6.84
C VAL A 107 7.53 9.06 -6.60
N VAL A 108 7.99 7.81 -6.57
CA VAL A 108 9.39 7.43 -6.29
C VAL A 108 10.43 8.19 -7.12
N PRO A 109 10.25 8.42 -8.43
CA PRO A 109 11.25 9.11 -9.25
C PRO A 109 11.43 10.58 -8.87
N LYS A 110 10.44 11.18 -8.20
CA LYS A 110 10.41 12.60 -7.81
C LYS A 110 10.90 12.84 -6.38
N LEU A 111 11.17 11.78 -5.61
CA LEU A 111 11.59 11.87 -4.22
C LEU A 111 13.12 12.01 -4.08
N ASP A 112 13.57 12.92 -3.22
CA ASP A 112 14.96 12.95 -2.80
C ASP A 112 15.28 11.76 -1.88
N LYS A 113 16.06 10.81 -2.41
CA LYS A 113 16.46 9.57 -1.74
C LYS A 113 17.38 9.81 -0.53
N ARG A 114 17.98 10.99 -0.40
CA ARG A 114 18.88 11.33 0.72
C ARG A 114 18.12 11.53 2.03
N THR A 115 16.83 11.83 1.96
CA THR A 115 16.01 11.96 3.17
C THR A 115 15.63 10.57 3.71
N PRO A 116 15.80 10.32 5.03
CA PRO A 116 15.44 9.02 5.61
C PRO A 116 14.00 8.60 5.32
N LYS A 117 13.05 9.54 5.39
CA LYS A 117 11.61 9.27 5.13
C LYS A 117 11.37 8.78 3.70
N ASN A 118 11.99 9.41 2.70
CA ASN A 118 11.84 8.98 1.30
C ASN A 118 12.54 7.64 1.05
N SER A 119 13.73 7.44 1.59
CA SER A 119 14.43 6.16 1.47
C SER A 119 13.59 5.02 2.05
N TYR A 120 12.95 5.24 3.21
CA TYR A 120 12.10 4.24 3.84
C TYR A 120 10.88 3.91 2.97
N TYR A 121 10.21 4.94 2.45
CA TYR A 121 9.06 4.75 1.55
C TYR A 121 9.45 3.99 0.28
N ILE A 122 10.58 4.33 -0.35
CA ILE A 122 11.05 3.65 -1.56
C ILE A 122 11.34 2.17 -1.28
N GLN A 123 12.01 1.87 -0.16
CA GLN A 123 12.25 0.48 0.24
C GLN A 123 10.94 -0.27 0.49
N PHE A 124 10.01 0.36 1.21
CA PHE A 124 8.68 -0.20 1.48
C PHE A 124 7.91 -0.54 0.19
N VAL A 125 7.89 0.39 -0.78
CA VAL A 125 7.26 0.15 -2.09
C VAL A 125 7.90 -1.04 -2.81
N ASN A 126 9.24 -1.12 -2.84
CA ASN A 126 9.94 -2.18 -3.55
C ASN A 126 9.77 -3.56 -2.91
N GLU A 127 9.95 -3.66 -1.58
CA GLU A 127 9.87 -4.93 -0.87
C GLU A 127 8.46 -5.50 -0.89
N PHE A 128 7.46 -4.65 -0.65
CA PHE A 128 6.09 -5.14 -0.69
C PHE A 128 5.63 -5.49 -2.10
N TRP A 129 6.05 -4.73 -3.12
CA TRP A 129 5.73 -5.09 -4.50
C TRP A 129 6.23 -6.49 -4.86
N ARG A 130 7.46 -6.82 -4.44
CA ARG A 130 8.03 -8.17 -4.59
C ARG A 130 7.19 -9.21 -3.84
N LEU A 131 6.84 -8.95 -2.58
CA LEU A 131 6.00 -9.85 -1.77
C LEU A 131 4.65 -10.14 -2.44
N ALA A 132 3.99 -9.09 -2.92
CA ALA A 132 2.69 -9.20 -3.57
C ALA A 132 2.74 -10.06 -4.83
N ASN A 133 3.77 -9.88 -5.67
CA ASN A 133 3.99 -10.69 -6.87
C ASN A 133 4.21 -12.16 -6.52
N ASN A 134 5.06 -12.44 -5.53
CA ASN A 134 5.34 -13.80 -5.08
C ASN A 134 4.07 -14.48 -4.54
N MET A 135 3.27 -13.78 -3.74
CA MET A 135 2.04 -14.35 -3.20
C MET A 135 1.02 -14.64 -4.30
N LYS A 136 0.90 -13.78 -5.31
CA LYS A 136 0.06 -14.05 -6.49
C LYS A 136 0.53 -15.31 -7.22
N GLN A 137 1.82 -15.41 -7.52
CA GLN A 137 2.37 -16.58 -8.21
C GLN A 137 2.12 -17.86 -7.42
N ALA A 138 2.36 -17.83 -6.11
CA ALA A 138 2.12 -18.99 -5.25
C ALA A 138 0.65 -19.44 -5.28
N ILE A 139 -0.30 -18.51 -5.18
CA ILE A 139 -1.73 -18.86 -5.11
C ILE A 139 -2.29 -19.27 -6.48
N GLU A 140 -1.86 -18.63 -7.57
CA GLU A 140 -2.39 -18.91 -8.90
C GLU A 140 -1.75 -20.11 -9.59
N HIS A 141 -0.46 -20.36 -9.33
CA HIS A 141 0.32 -21.38 -10.03
C HIS A 141 0.83 -22.49 -9.10
N GLY A 142 0.63 -22.38 -7.79
CA GLY A 142 1.18 -23.34 -6.82
C GLY A 142 2.70 -23.25 -6.67
N GLU A 143 3.33 -22.23 -7.25
CA GLU A 143 4.78 -22.02 -7.24
C GLU A 143 5.15 -21.10 -6.05
N PHE A 144 5.37 -21.69 -4.87
CA PHE A 144 5.86 -20.93 -3.72
C PHE A 144 7.40 -20.94 -3.67
N THR A 145 8.03 -19.79 -3.92
CA THR A 145 9.46 -19.59 -3.61
C THR A 145 9.59 -18.60 -2.46
N TRP A 146 10.15 -19.05 -1.32
CA TRP A 146 10.59 -18.19 -0.22
C TRP A 146 11.82 -17.40 -0.70
N GLY A 147 11.60 -16.32 -1.45
CA GLY A 147 12.65 -15.43 -1.94
C GLY A 147 13.32 -14.65 -0.81
#